data_AF-A0A6S6RPJ3-F1
#
_entry.id   AF-A0A6S6RPJ3-F1
#
_cell.length_a   1.000
_cell.length_b   1.000
_cell.length_c   1.000
_cell.angle_alpha   90.00
_cell.angle_beta   90.00
_cell.angle_gamma   90.00
#
_symmetry.space_group_name_H-M   'P 1'
#
loop_
_entity.id
_entity.type
_entity.pdbx_description
1 polymer ?
#
loop_
_entity_poly.entity_id
_entity_poly.type
_entity_poly.pdbx_seq_one_letter_code
_entity_poly.pdbx_strand_id
1 'polypeptide(L)' 'MSRQQLEEIWTIIKQEGEILANCEPILASFFHATLLKHDNLGNALSYILANKLATPIMPAIAVREII' A
#
# COMPACT_ATOMS: atom_id res chain seq x y z
N MET A 1 -11.30 -16.58 5.21
CA MET A 1 -9.86 -16.60 5.52
C MET A 1 -9.69 -16.36 7.01
N SER A 2 -8.82 -17.11 7.68
CA SER A 2 -8.47 -16.86 9.08
C SER A 2 -7.57 -15.63 9.19
N ARG A 3 -7.71 -14.83 10.27
CA ARG A 3 -6.93 -13.59 10.47
C ARG A 3 -5.41 -13.81 10.39
N GLN A 4 -4.93 -14.98 10.83
CA GLN A 4 -3.51 -15.38 10.72
C GLN A 4 -3.02 -15.46 9.27
N GLN A 5 -3.81 -16.00 8.34
CA GLN A 5 -3.41 -16.07 6.93
C GLN A 5 -3.27 -14.67 6.31
N LEU A 6 -4.10 -13.71 6.76
CA LEU A 6 -4.03 -12.34 6.30
C LEU A 6 -2.76 -11.64 6.78
N GLU A 7 -2.33 -11.91 8.01
CA GLU A 7 -1.08 -11.38 8.58
C GLU A 7 0.16 -11.99 7.94
N GLU A 8 0.15 -13.29 7.63
CA GLU A 8 1.23 -13.94 6.86
C GLU A 8 1.36 -13.32 5.47
N ILE A 9 0.27 -13.20 4.73
CA ILE A 9 0.27 -12.57 3.40
C ILE A 9 0.76 -11.13 3.49
N TRP A 10 0.32 -10.38 4.51
CA TRP A 10 0.76 -9.00 4.70
C TRP A 10 2.26 -8.91 5.00
N THR A 11 2.80 -9.83 5.78
CA THR A 11 4.23 -9.90 6.10
C THR A 11 5.05 -10.17 4.83
N ILE A 12 4.59 -11.10 3.98
CA ILE A 12 5.23 -11.40 2.69
C ILE A 12 5.23 -10.16 1.79
N ILE A 13 4.10 -9.46 1.67
CA ILE A 13 3.97 -8.25 0.85
C ILE A 13 4.90 -7.13 1.35
N LYS A 14 5.05 -6.95 2.68
CA LYS A 14 6.01 -5.98 3.22
C LYS A 14 7.44 -6.32 2.84
N GLN A 15 7.83 -7.59 2.95
CA GLN A 15 9.17 -8.05 2.59
C GLN A 15 9.46 -7.84 1.10
N GLU A 16 8.52 -8.18 0.22
CA GLU A 16 8.64 -7.89 -1.21
C GLU A 16 8.75 -6.39 -1.48
N GLY A 17 7.93 -5.58 -0.79
CA GLY A 17 7.98 -4.12 -0.87
C GLY A 17 9.33 -3.52 -0.44
N GLU A 18 9.95 -4.06 0.61
CA GLU A 18 11.29 -3.66 1.04
C GLU A 18 12.38 -4.04 0.03
N ILE A 19 12.30 -5.24 -0.54
CA ILE A 19 13.23 -5.70 -1.58
C ILE A 19 13.11 -4.80 -2.82
N LEU A 20 11.89 -4.51 -3.25
CA LEU A 20 11.63 -3.62 -4.39
C LEU A 20 12.09 -2.18 -4.10
N ALA A 21 11.89 -1.68 -2.88
CA ALA A 21 12.41 -0.38 -2.46
C ALA A 21 13.94 -0.31 -2.51
N ASN A 22 14.62 -1.39 -2.11
CA ASN A 22 16.09 -1.47 -2.19
C ASN A 22 16.60 -1.60 -3.64
N CYS A 23 15.87 -2.30 -4.51
CA CYS A 23 16.21 -2.39 -5.93
C CYS A 23 15.95 -1.09 -6.70
N GLU A 24 14.87 -0.37 -6.39
CA GLU A 24 14.48 0.87 -7.06
C GLU A 24 14.37 2.04 -6.06
N PRO A 25 15.49 2.72 -5.73
CA PRO A 25 15.50 3.81 -4.75
C PRO A 25 14.60 5.00 -5.10
N ILE A 26 14.29 5.17 -6.39
CA ILE A 26 13.33 6.19 -6.87
C ILE A 26 11.90 5.88 -6.38
N LEU A 27 11.53 4.60 -6.36
CA LEU A 27 10.22 4.13 -5.90
C LEU A 27 10.22 3.74 -4.42
N ALA A 28 11.38 3.69 -3.76
CA ALA A 28 11.49 3.39 -2.34
C ALA A 28 10.58 4.28 -1.48
N SER A 29 10.55 5.58 -1.74
CA SER A 29 9.67 6.51 -1.01
C SER A 29 8.19 6.18 -1.22
N PHE A 30 7.81 5.72 -2.41
CA PHE A 30 6.44 5.30 -2.73
C PHE A 30 6.08 4.00 -2.01
N PHE A 31 6.91 2.97 -2.08
CA PHE A 31 6.70 1.70 -1.37
C PHE A 31 6.69 1.89 0.15
N HIS A 32 7.55 2.77 0.68
CA HIS A 32 7.58 3.07 2.10
C HIS A 32 6.29 3.76 2.56
N ALA A 33 5.78 4.72 1.77
CA ALA A 33 4.54 5.43 2.06
C ALA A 33 3.27 4.56 1.88
N THR A 34 3.28 3.61 0.94
CA THR A 34 2.10 2.80 0.56
C THR A 34 2.00 1.48 1.29
N LEU A 35 3.13 0.88 1.71
CA LEU A 35 3.18 -0.45 2.30
C LEU A 35 3.77 -0.42 3.72
N LEU A 36 4.99 0.12 3.90
CA LEU A 36 5.66 0.08 5.22
C LEU A 36 4.97 0.96 6.28
N LYS A 37 4.32 2.05 5.86
CA LYS A 37 3.63 2.96 6.79
C LYS A 37 2.32 2.39 7.34
N HIS A 38 1.81 1.28 6.80
CA HIS A 38 0.51 0.75 7.16
C HIS A 38 0.64 -0.53 8.01
N ASP A 39 -0.15 -0.62 9.08
CA ASP A 39 -0.14 -1.77 9.98
C ASP A 39 -0.85 -2.99 9.40
N ASN A 40 -1.80 -2.80 8.48
CA ASN A 40 -2.62 -3.86 7.90
C ASN A 40 -2.73 -3.75 6.37
N LEU A 41 -3.00 -4.90 5.74
CA LEU A 41 -3.21 -4.99 4.29
C LEU A 41 -4.35 -4.08 3.81
N GLY A 42 -5.42 -3.93 4.59
CA GLY A 42 -6.60 -3.14 4.21
C GLY A 42 -6.30 -1.65 4.01
N ASN A 43 -5.52 -1.04 4.90
CA ASN A 43 -5.14 0.37 4.81
C ASN A 43 -4.19 0.62 3.63
N ALA A 44 -3.24 -0.30 3.42
CA ALA A 44 -2.34 -0.23 2.27
C ALA A 44 -3.11 -0.39 0.95
N LEU A 45 -4.04 -1.34 0.88
CA LEU A 45 -4.88 -1.56 -0.29
C LEU A 45 -5.75 -0.33 -0.58
N SER A 46 -6.34 0.27 0.45
CA SER A 46 -7.13 1.50 0.33
C SER A 46 -6.29 2.65 -0.22
N TYR A 47 -5.04 2.79 0.24
CA TYR A 47 -4.13 3.82 -0.27
C TYR A 47 -3.69 3.56 -1.73
N ILE A 48 -3.43 2.30 -2.09
CA ILE A 48 -3.07 1.91 -3.46
C ILE A 48 -4.26 2.11 -4.41
N LEU A 49 -5.46 1.68 -3.99
CA LEU A 49 -6.70 1.87 -4.73
C LEU A 49 -7.01 3.35 -4.89
N ALA A 50 -6.90 4.13 -3.82
CA ALA A 50 -7.10 5.58 -3.88
C ALA A 50 -6.13 6.27 -4.85
N ASN A 51 -4.86 5.85 -4.89
CA ASN A 51 -3.91 6.37 -5.89
C ASN A 51 -4.18 5.88 -7.31
N LYS A 52 -4.66 4.64 -7.51
CA LYS A 52 -5.02 4.13 -8.84
C LYS A 52 -6.32 4.70 -9.40
N LEU A 53 -7.30 4.95 -8.53
CA LEU A 53 -8.59 5.58 -8.85
C LEU A 53 -8.48 7.11 -8.86
N ALA A 54 -7.37 7.67 -8.39
CA ALA A 54 -7.11 9.09 -8.48
C ALA A 54 -7.16 9.52 -9.94
N THR A 55 -8.06 10.43 -10.23
CA THR A 55 -8.17 11.10 -11.53
C THR A 55 -7.90 12.58 -11.30
N PRO A 56 -7.52 13.35 -12.33
CA PRO A 56 -7.35 14.80 -12.19
C PRO A 56 -8.60 15.53 -11.66
N ILE A 57 -9.78 14.91 -11.74
CA ILE A 57 -11.05 15.40 -11.19
C ILE A 57 -11.23 14.98 -9.72
N MET A 58 -10.60 13.89 -9.30
CA MET A 58 -10.74 13.31 -7.96
C MET A 58 -9.37 12.91 -7.39
N PRO A 59 -8.74 13.76 -6.55
CA PRO A 59 -7.42 13.48 -6.00
C PRO A 59 -7.47 12.26 -5.08
N ALA A 60 -6.33 11.56 -4.95
CA ALA A 60 -6.20 10.35 -4.14
C ALA A 60 -6.68 10.54 -2.69
N ILE A 61 -6.56 11.75 -2.14
CA ILE A 61 -7.03 12.07 -0.78
C ILE A 61 -8.55 12.00 -0.64
N ALA A 62 -9.30 12.42 -1.67
CA ALA A 62 -10.76 12.37 -1.68
C ALA A 62 -11.26 10.93 -1.88
N VAL A 63 -10.56 10.13 -2.69
CA VAL A 63 -10.89 8.71 -2.85
C VAL A 63 -10.63 7.94 -1.54
N ARG A 64 -9.55 8.28 -0.83
CA ARG A 64 -9.21 7.63 0.45
C ARG A 64 -10.22 7.91 1.57
N GLU A 65 -10.95 9.02 1.55
CA GLU A 65 -12.01 9.27 2.54
C GLU A 65 -13.30 8.47 2.29
N ILE A 66 -13.45 7.88 1.10
CA ILE A 66 -14.66 7.16 0.69
C ILE A 66 -14.51 5.63 0.85
N ILE A 67 -13.27 5.12 0.87
CA ILE A 67 -12.94 3.69 0.93
C ILE A 67 -12.66 3.24 2.37
#